data_AF-A0AAY5ETY3-F1
#
_entry.id   AF-A0AAY5ETY3-F1
#
_cell.length_a   1.000
_cell.length_b   1.000
_cell.length_c   1.000
_cell.angle_alpha   90.00
_cell.angle_beta   90.00
_cell.angle_gamma   90.00
#
_symmetry.space_group_name_H-M   'P 1'
#
loop_
_entity.id
_entity.type
_entity.pdbx_description
1 polymer ?
#
loop_
_entity_poly.entity_id
_entity_poly.type
_entity_poly.pdbx_seq_one_letter_code
_entity_poly.pdbx_strand_id
1 'polypeptide(L)'
;FKQIYMMKTWSEGRQDCNNRGADLVIINSREEQEFTVKMVGNSKAWIGLTDTEKEGEWKWVDEPDSDSLGFRYWKENEPNDIDNNEDCVEQTNKKGWNDNACSEKQMWICEKSAF
;
A
#
# COMPACT_ATOMS: atom_id res chain seq x y z
N PHE A 1 17.76 -1.72 -22.08
CA PHE A 1 17.74 -2.75 -21.03
C PHE A 1 16.31 -3.20 -20.82
N LYS A 2 16.01 -4.51 -20.91
CA LYS A 2 14.63 -5.01 -20.78
C LYS A 2 14.28 -5.15 -19.30
N GLN A 3 13.28 -4.43 -18.84
CA GLN A 3 12.80 -4.49 -17.45
C GLN A 3 11.53 -5.34 -17.44
N ILE A 4 11.69 -6.62 -17.10
CA ILE A 4 10.59 -7.56 -16.91
C ILE A 4 10.03 -7.26 -15.52
N TYR A 5 8.82 -6.71 -15.47
CA TYR A 5 7.95 -6.52 -14.31
C TYR A 5 8.66 -6.53 -12.95
N MET A 6 9.07 -5.37 -12.44
CA MET A 6 9.64 -5.28 -11.09
C MET A 6 8.47 -5.38 -10.10
N MET A 7 8.17 -6.60 -9.66
CA MET A 7 7.27 -6.88 -8.56
C MET A 7 8.11 -7.27 -7.33
N LYS A 8 7.71 -6.80 -6.16
CA LYS A 8 8.43 -6.95 -4.89
C LYS A 8 7.45 -7.30 -3.77
N THR A 9 7.95 -7.94 -2.72
CA THR A 9 7.20 -8.00 -1.46
C THR A 9 6.96 -6.59 -0.92
N TRP A 10 6.02 -6.45 0.02
CA TRP A 10 5.75 -5.14 0.62
C TRP A 10 7.04 -4.55 1.24
N SER A 11 7.79 -5.37 1.99
CA SER A 11 9.05 -4.98 2.62
C SER A 11 10.15 -4.64 1.62
N GLU A 12 10.28 -5.41 0.53
CA GLU A 12 11.24 -5.13 -0.54
C GLU A 12 10.89 -3.83 -1.29
N GLY A 13 9.60 -3.57 -1.52
CA GLY A 13 9.09 -2.36 -2.15
C GLY A 13 9.36 -1.13 -1.28
N ARG A 14 9.06 -1.23 0.02
CA ARG A 14 9.38 -0.20 1.01
C ARG A 14 10.88 0.10 1.06
N GLN A 15 11.72 -0.95 1.09
CA GLN A 15 13.17 -0.78 1.07
C GLN A 15 13.66 -0.06 -0.20
N ASP A 16 13.06 -0.35 -1.37
CA ASP A 16 13.38 0.36 -2.60
C ASP A 16 13.00 1.85 -2.54
N CYS A 17 11.85 2.19 -1.95
CA CYS A 17 11.47 3.59 -1.71
C CYS A 17 12.44 4.29 -0.76
N ASN A 18 12.77 3.65 0.37
CA ASN A 18 13.72 4.18 1.36
C ASN A 18 15.10 4.45 0.74
N ASN A 19 15.59 3.54 -0.11
CA ASN A 19 16.85 3.73 -0.84
C ASN A 19 16.84 4.93 -1.81
N ARG A 20 15.66 5.43 -2.17
CA ARG A 20 15.47 6.62 -3.03
C ARG A 20 15.16 7.89 -2.23
N GLY A 21 15.19 7.83 -0.89
CA GLY A 21 14.81 8.93 -0.01
C GLY A 21 13.31 9.25 -0.08
N ALA A 22 12.49 8.20 -0.14
CA ALA A 22 11.03 8.20 -0.16
C ALA A 22 10.53 7.07 0.78
N ASP A 23 9.22 6.93 0.99
CA ASP A 23 8.61 5.73 1.60
C ASP A 23 7.48 5.22 0.68
N LEU A 24 6.78 4.13 1.04
CA LEU A 24 5.56 3.74 0.34
C LEU A 24 4.50 4.84 0.47
N VAL A 25 3.69 5.02 -0.59
CA VAL A 25 2.67 6.07 -0.62
C VAL A 25 1.68 5.97 0.52
N ILE A 26 1.38 7.13 1.11
CA ILE A 26 0.32 7.29 2.10
C ILE A 26 -0.88 7.88 1.38
N ILE A 27 -2.07 7.39 1.71
CA ILE A 27 -3.31 7.87 1.09
C ILE A 27 -4.20 8.42 2.20
N ASN A 28 -4.05 9.72 2.46
CA ASN A 28 -4.77 10.47 3.48
C ASN A 28 -5.83 11.42 2.89
N SER A 29 -6.00 11.43 1.56
CA SER A 29 -6.96 12.27 0.85
C SER A 29 -7.65 11.54 -0.31
N ARG A 30 -8.77 12.10 -0.78
CA ARG A 30 -9.47 11.60 -1.95
C ARG A 30 -8.65 11.82 -3.22
N GLU A 31 -7.94 12.94 -3.29
CA GLU A 31 -7.09 13.33 -4.39
C GLU A 31 -5.93 12.34 -4.57
N GLU A 32 -5.30 11.92 -3.47
CA GLU A 32 -4.29 10.85 -3.48
C GLU A 32 -4.89 9.51 -3.89
N GLN A 33 -6.07 9.15 -3.38
CA GLN A 33 -6.74 7.92 -3.81
C GLN A 33 -7.02 7.92 -5.31
N GLU A 34 -7.52 9.03 -5.86
CA GLU A 34 -7.77 9.14 -7.30
C GLU A 34 -6.46 9.11 -8.11
N PHE A 35 -5.37 9.64 -7.56
CA PHE A 35 -4.04 9.59 -8.18
C PHE A 35 -3.48 8.16 -8.21
N THR A 36 -3.52 7.43 -7.10
CA THR A 36 -3.02 6.04 -7.05
C THR A 36 -3.84 5.12 -7.94
N VAL A 37 -5.18 5.29 -7.99
CA VAL A 37 -6.06 4.58 -8.94
C VAL A 37 -5.63 4.78 -10.39
N LYS A 38 -5.32 6.03 -10.78
CA LYS A 38 -4.84 6.33 -12.15
C LYS A 38 -3.47 5.72 -12.40
N MET A 39 -2.59 5.72 -11.39
CA MET A 39 -1.24 5.18 -11.49
C MET A 39 -1.23 3.66 -11.66
N VAL A 40 -2.07 2.93 -10.92
CA VAL A 40 -2.14 1.46 -11.02
C VAL A 40 -2.82 0.98 -12.30
N GLY A 41 -3.78 1.74 -12.83
CA GLY A 41 -4.53 1.36 -14.03
C GLY A 41 -5.22 0.00 -13.88
N ASN A 42 -4.78 -1.00 -14.66
CA ASN A 42 -5.32 -2.37 -14.61
C ASN A 42 -4.53 -3.30 -13.68
N SER A 43 -3.50 -2.81 -12.99
CA SER A 43 -2.62 -3.56 -12.10
C SER A 43 -3.00 -3.37 -10.62
N LYS A 44 -2.16 -3.89 -9.73
CA LYS A 44 -2.19 -3.68 -8.28
C LYS A 44 -0.83 -3.16 -7.83
N ALA A 45 -0.81 -2.37 -6.75
CA ALA A 45 0.44 -1.91 -6.17
C ALA A 45 0.37 -1.78 -4.65
N TRP A 46 1.45 -2.15 -3.97
CA TRP A 46 1.63 -1.90 -2.55
C TRP A 46 1.56 -0.42 -2.21
N ILE A 47 0.86 -0.12 -1.11
CA ILE A 47 0.80 1.19 -0.45
C ILE A 47 1.34 1.07 0.97
N GLY A 48 1.51 2.20 1.66
CA GLY A 48 2.16 2.24 2.98
C GLY A 48 1.31 1.80 4.17
N LEU A 49 0.14 1.18 3.97
CA LEU A 49 -0.73 0.73 5.07
C LEU A 49 -0.44 -0.74 5.41
N THR A 50 -0.32 -1.05 6.70
CA THR A 50 -0.10 -2.40 7.23
C THR A 50 -0.61 -2.50 8.66
N ASP A 51 -1.02 -3.69 9.09
CA ASP A 51 -1.33 -4.03 10.48
C ASP A 51 -0.46 -5.18 11.02
N THR A 52 0.70 -5.42 10.38
CA THR A 52 1.70 -6.44 10.78
C THR A 52 2.13 -6.40 12.25
N GLU A 53 2.00 -5.26 12.93
CA GLU A 53 2.29 -5.15 14.35
C GLU A 53 1.17 -5.71 15.23
N LYS A 54 -0.09 -5.56 14.81
CA LYS A 54 -1.29 -6.00 15.51
C LYS A 54 -2.50 -6.00 14.58
N GLU A 55 -3.03 -7.19 14.34
CA GLU A 55 -4.23 -7.44 13.52
C GLU A 55 -5.38 -6.47 13.84
N GLY A 56 -5.91 -5.83 12.80
CA GLY A 56 -6.98 -4.84 12.89
C GLY A 56 -6.55 -3.43 13.33
N GLU A 57 -5.29 -3.23 13.68
CA GLU A 57 -4.70 -1.90 13.96
C GLU A 57 -3.80 -1.43 12.81
N TRP A 58 -4.46 -0.87 11.80
CA TRP A 58 -3.82 -0.34 10.60
C TRP A 58 -2.95 0.90 10.87
N LYS A 59 -1.70 0.85 10.41
CA LYS A 59 -0.70 1.92 10.54
C LYS A 59 -0.08 2.27 9.19
N TRP A 60 0.16 3.57 9.00
CA TRP A 60 0.92 4.07 7.86
C TRP A 60 2.43 4.03 8.15
N VAL A 61 3.22 4.02 7.08
CA VAL A 61 4.69 3.94 7.15
C VAL A 61 5.36 5.15 7.81
N ASP A 62 4.71 6.32 7.87
CA ASP A 62 5.25 7.56 8.46
C ASP A 62 4.99 7.71 9.96
N GLU A 63 3.89 7.16 10.48
CA GLU A 63 3.49 7.34 11.88
C GLU A 63 2.84 6.08 12.52
N PRO A 64 3.35 5.60 13.66
CA PRO A 64 2.74 4.48 14.40
C PRO A 64 1.49 4.85 15.22
N ASP A 65 1.17 6.14 15.35
CA ASP A 65 0.04 6.68 16.14
C ASP A 65 -1.06 7.33 15.25
N SER A 66 -0.90 7.33 13.93
CA SER A 66 -1.82 8.02 13.02
C SER A 66 -2.91 7.07 12.49
N ASP A 67 -4.06 7.07 13.16
CA ASP A 67 -5.31 6.82 12.45
C ASP A 67 -5.59 8.05 11.59
N SER A 68 -4.95 8.12 10.42
CA SER A 68 -5.01 9.26 9.51
C SER A 68 -6.48 9.55 9.13
N LEU A 69 -7.13 10.41 9.92
CA LEU A 69 -8.47 10.96 9.69
C LEU A 69 -9.60 9.91 9.50
N GLY A 70 -9.36 8.62 9.77
CA GLY A 70 -10.31 7.53 9.50
C GLY A 70 -10.57 7.29 8.00
N PHE A 71 -9.76 7.83 7.08
CA PHE A 71 -9.94 7.55 5.66
C PHE A 71 -9.57 6.10 5.37
N ARG A 72 -10.55 5.34 4.89
CA ARG A 72 -10.36 3.98 4.41
C ARG A 72 -11.07 3.84 3.08
N TYR A 73 -10.35 3.35 2.08
CA TYR A 73 -10.90 3.09 0.74
C TYR A 73 -10.94 1.60 0.43
N TRP A 74 -11.22 0.78 1.44
CA TRP A 74 -11.40 -0.66 1.28
C TRP A 74 -12.37 -0.98 0.14
N LYS A 75 -12.01 -1.97 -0.68
CA LYS A 75 -12.93 -2.57 -1.64
C LYS A 75 -14.06 -3.25 -0.85
N GLU A 76 -15.20 -3.46 -1.51
CA GLU A 76 -16.29 -4.25 -0.93
C GLU A 76 -15.77 -5.60 -0.40
N ASN A 77 -16.14 -5.89 0.86
CA ASN A 77 -15.72 -7.04 1.67
C ASN A 77 -14.27 -7.04 2.19
N GLU A 78 -13.52 -5.93 2.06
CA GLU A 78 -12.18 -5.81 2.64
C GLU A 78 -12.16 -4.91 3.89
N PRO A 79 -11.17 -5.07 4.79
CA PRO A 79 -10.19 -6.15 4.80
C PRO A 79 -10.83 -7.48 5.22
N ASN A 80 -10.37 -8.60 4.66
CA ASN A 80 -10.98 -9.92 4.87
C ASN A 80 -10.08 -10.94 5.59
N ASP A 81 -8.80 -10.61 5.76
CA ASP A 81 -7.77 -11.40 6.43
C ASP A 81 -7.77 -12.88 6.01
N ILE A 82 -7.67 -13.16 4.70
CA ILE A 82 -7.66 -14.55 4.20
C ILE A 82 -6.55 -15.34 4.89
N ASP A 83 -6.94 -16.49 5.44
CA ASP A 83 -6.07 -17.42 6.17
C ASP A 83 -5.41 -16.85 7.44
N ASN A 84 -5.86 -15.69 7.93
CA ASN A 84 -5.24 -14.91 9.03
C ASN A 84 -3.78 -14.53 8.74
N ASN A 85 -3.52 -13.98 7.56
CA ASN A 85 -2.18 -13.74 7.03
C ASN A 85 -2.11 -12.61 5.98
N GLU A 86 -3.04 -11.64 6.00
CA GLU A 86 -3.09 -10.57 4.99
C GLU A 86 -2.68 -9.17 5.49
N ASP A 87 -1.57 -9.07 6.20
CA ASP A 87 -1.25 -7.86 6.96
C ASP A 87 -0.74 -6.62 6.16
N CYS A 88 -0.76 -6.65 4.82
CA CYS A 88 -0.22 -5.59 3.96
C CYS A 88 -1.20 -5.12 2.90
N VAL A 89 -1.26 -3.81 2.62
CA VAL A 89 -2.31 -3.27 1.77
C VAL A 89 -1.85 -2.92 0.35
N GLU A 90 -2.63 -3.34 -0.64
CA GLU A 90 -2.50 -2.98 -2.04
C GLU A 90 -3.65 -2.09 -2.53
N GLN A 91 -3.32 -1.08 -3.34
CA GLN A 91 -4.28 -0.40 -4.19
C GLN A 91 -4.63 -1.31 -5.38
N THR A 92 -5.92 -1.60 -5.56
CA THR A 92 -6.39 -2.48 -6.64
C THR A 92 -6.85 -1.71 -7.89
N ASN A 93 -6.96 -2.43 -9.01
CA ASN A 93 -7.61 -1.93 -10.22
C ASN A 93 -9.12 -1.69 -10.09
N LYS A 94 -9.74 -2.11 -8.97
CA LYS A 94 -11.17 -1.89 -8.66
C LYS A 94 -11.42 -0.60 -7.86
N LYS A 95 -10.46 0.32 -7.86
CA LYS A 95 -10.54 1.64 -7.20
C LYS A 95 -10.68 1.62 -5.68
N GLY A 96 -10.27 0.52 -5.05
CA GLY A 96 -10.22 0.38 -3.59
C GLY A 96 -9.08 -0.51 -3.14
N TRP A 97 -8.92 -0.63 -1.84
CA TRP A 97 -7.83 -1.35 -1.18
C TRP A 97 -8.17 -2.80 -0.90
N ASN A 98 -7.13 -3.63 -0.81
CA ASN A 98 -7.16 -5.02 -0.40
C ASN A 98 -5.99 -5.21 0.56
N ASP A 99 -6.25 -5.78 1.72
CA ASP A 99 -5.27 -6.46 2.55
C ASP A 99 -4.82 -7.73 1.81
N ASN A 100 -3.53 -8.06 1.85
CA ASN A 100 -2.97 -9.21 1.13
C ASN A 100 -1.70 -9.65 1.84
N ALA A 101 -1.33 -10.92 1.67
CA ALA A 101 -0.13 -11.46 2.30
C ALA A 101 1.11 -10.65 1.90
N CYS A 102 1.83 -10.13 2.90
CA CYS A 102 3.00 -9.27 2.70
C CYS A 102 4.11 -9.92 1.84
N SER A 103 4.11 -11.25 1.74
CA SER A 103 5.02 -12.07 0.94
C SER A 103 4.69 -12.09 -0.55
N GLU A 104 3.50 -11.65 -0.96
CA GLU A 104 3.11 -11.54 -2.35
C GLU A 104 3.94 -10.50 -3.09
N LYS A 105 4.15 -10.71 -4.39
CA LYS A 105 4.93 -9.81 -5.23
C LYS A 105 4.02 -8.93 -6.07
N GLN A 106 4.02 -7.63 -5.77
CA GLN A 106 3.25 -6.62 -6.50
C GLN A 106 4.14 -5.48 -6.99
N MET A 107 3.60 -4.63 -7.85
CA MET A 107 4.17 -3.29 -8.03
C MET A 107 4.12 -2.53 -6.71
N TRP A 108 4.81 -1.40 -6.59
CA TRP A 108 4.75 -0.54 -5.42
C TRP A 108 4.79 0.93 -5.85
N ILE A 109 4.23 1.80 -5.02
CA ILE A 109 4.23 3.25 -5.26
C ILE A 109 5.05 3.90 -4.16
N CYS A 110 6.10 4.62 -4.55
CA CYS A 110 6.88 5.44 -3.62
C CYS A 110 6.35 6.87 -3.60
N GLU A 111 6.30 7.46 -2.42
CA GLU A 111 6.02 8.86 -2.20
C GLU A 111 7.20 9.52 -1.51
N LYS A 112 7.61 10.67 -2.04
CA LYS A 112 8.63 11.51 -1.41
C LYS A 112 7.92 12.71 -0.82
N SER A 113 8.02 12.88 0.50
CA SER A 113 7.56 14.09 1.17
C SER A 113 8.22 15.30 0.53
N ALA A 114 7.42 16.27 0.10
CA ALA A 114 7.93 17.54 -0.39
C ALA A 114 8.50 18.31 0.81
N PHE A 115 9.82 18.49 0.83
CA PHE A 115 10.50 19.48 1.68
C PHE A 115 10.58 20.82 0.97
#